data_AF-A0A6N7WTM4-F1
#
_entry.id   AF-A0A6N7WTM4-F1
#
_cell.length_a   1.000
_cell.length_b   1.000
_cell.length_c   1.000
_cell.angle_alpha   90.00
_cell.angle_beta   90.00
_cell.angle_gamma   90.00
#
_symmetry.space_group_name_H-M   'P 1'
#
loop_
_entity.id
_entity.type
_entity.pdbx_description
1 polymer ?
#
loop_
_entity_poly.entity_id
_entity_poly.type
_entity_poly.pdbx_seq_one_letter_code
_entity_poly.pdbx_strand_id
1 'polypeptide(L)'
;MLVSGHGGALEYDLMTRTRFTLSDLGGGLPARALLAFVSHLPPDSATCREVRGDSEDEVRWQEPSLVPMLLAEIADTAHYVSWEVAQANSRHDLRSRLPRPIERPGVAANGDSRTYGSGAIPVSDFDDWWNGGTDGQR
;
A
#
# COMPACT_ATOMS: atom_id res chain seq x y z
N MET A 1 11.47 -26.97 5.51
CA MET A 1 12.61 -26.30 6.18
C MET A 1 12.66 -24.88 5.62
N LEU A 2 12.79 -23.83 6.45
CA LEU A 2 12.58 -22.43 6.03
C LEU A 2 13.38 -22.05 4.77
N VAL A 3 14.68 -22.36 4.75
CA VAL A 3 15.59 -22.05 3.64
C VAL A 3 15.24 -22.86 2.38
N SER A 4 14.77 -24.11 2.51
CA SER A 4 14.46 -24.97 1.37
C SER A 4 13.14 -24.64 0.68
N GLY A 5 12.24 -23.92 1.36
CA GLY A 5 10.92 -23.53 0.83
C GLY A 5 10.78 -22.04 0.53
N HIS A 6 11.47 -21.19 1.29
CA HIS A 6 11.32 -19.72 1.28
C HIS A 6 12.67 -19.01 1.16
N GLY A 7 13.68 -19.68 0.60
CA GLY A 7 15.05 -19.16 0.48
C GLY A 7 15.11 -17.82 -0.28
N GLY A 8 14.26 -17.64 -1.30
CA GLY A 8 14.20 -16.40 -2.08
C GLY A 8 13.70 -15.19 -1.28
N ALA A 9 12.61 -15.34 -0.52
CA ALA A 9 12.10 -14.28 0.34
C ALA A 9 13.06 -13.94 1.49
N LEU A 10 13.70 -14.97 2.07
CA LEU A 10 14.70 -14.77 3.10
C LEU A 10 15.93 -14.04 2.58
N GLU A 11 16.40 -14.38 1.38
CA GLU A 11 17.50 -13.68 0.69
C GLU A 11 17.15 -12.20 0.48
N TYR A 12 15.94 -11.91 -0.01
CA TYR A 12 15.48 -10.54 -0.23
C TYR A 12 15.46 -9.71 1.07
N ASP A 13 14.91 -10.25 2.16
CA ASP A 13 14.88 -9.54 3.44
C ASP A 13 16.29 -9.29 4.01
N LEU A 14 17.21 -10.25 3.87
CA LEU A 14 18.60 -10.10 4.30
C LEU A 14 19.30 -8.96 3.53
N MET A 15 19.15 -8.95 2.20
CA MET A 15 19.77 -7.94 1.33
C MET A 15 19.24 -6.53 1.61
N THR A 16 17.93 -6.39 1.73
CA THR A 16 17.27 -5.08 1.89
C THR A 16 17.43 -4.48 3.28
N ARG A 17 17.50 -5.31 4.32
CA ARG A 17 17.51 -4.84 5.72
C ARG A 17 18.91 -4.82 6.36
N THR A 18 19.87 -5.58 5.84
CA THR A 18 21.19 -5.73 6.51
C THR A 18 22.41 -5.59 5.60
N ARG A 19 22.28 -5.91 4.31
CA ARG A 19 23.37 -6.10 3.31
C ARG A 19 24.03 -7.50 3.30
N PHE A 20 23.61 -8.42 4.16
CA PHE A 20 24.05 -9.81 4.07
C PHE A 20 23.20 -10.61 3.07
N THR A 21 23.72 -11.77 2.69
CA THR A 21 23.09 -12.79 1.86
C THR A 21 23.14 -14.14 2.57
N LEU A 22 22.38 -15.13 2.11
CA LEU A 22 22.50 -16.50 2.62
C LEU A 22 23.88 -17.10 2.37
N SER A 23 24.61 -16.59 1.37
CA SER A 23 25.99 -16.97 1.05
C SER A 23 26.98 -16.61 2.17
N ASP A 24 26.67 -15.60 2.98
CA ASP A 24 27.50 -15.16 4.11
C ASP A 24 27.38 -16.06 5.35
N LEU A 25 26.45 -17.03 5.31
CA LEU A 25 26.14 -17.90 6.44
C LEU A 25 27.35 -18.75 6.83
N GLY A 26 27.70 -18.71 8.13
CA GLY A 26 28.86 -19.44 8.67
C GLY A 26 30.19 -18.70 8.52
N GLY A 27 30.19 -17.56 7.83
CA GLY A 27 31.30 -16.60 7.80
C GLY A 27 30.89 -15.28 8.44
N GLY A 28 30.62 -14.27 7.59
CA GLY A 28 30.21 -12.93 8.00
C GLY A 28 28.85 -12.89 8.71
N LEU A 29 27.98 -13.86 8.43
CA LEU A 29 26.68 -14.02 9.08
C LEU A 29 26.67 -15.30 9.94
N PRO A 30 26.86 -15.20 11.27
CA PRO A 30 26.79 -16.38 12.13
C PRO A 30 25.36 -16.92 12.23
N ALA A 31 25.19 -18.25 12.33
CA ALA A 31 23.87 -18.89 12.35
C ALA A 31 22.92 -18.35 13.44
N ARG A 32 23.46 -17.98 14.61
CA ARG A 32 22.69 -17.34 15.68
C ARG A 32 22.12 -15.96 15.29
N ALA A 33 22.85 -15.21 14.47
CA ALA A 33 22.40 -13.91 14.00
C ALA A 33 21.30 -14.07 12.95
N LEU A 34 21.42 -15.06 12.05
CA LEU A 34 20.35 -15.41 11.13
C LEU A 34 19.09 -15.85 11.90
N LEU A 35 19.23 -16.67 12.94
CA LEU A 35 18.10 -17.08 13.77
C LEU A 35 17.44 -15.88 14.47
N ALA A 36 18.23 -14.99 15.07
CA ALA A 36 17.73 -13.78 15.72
C ALA A 36 17.02 -12.85 14.72
N PHE A 37 17.57 -12.70 13.52
CA PHE A 37 16.97 -11.94 12.43
C PHE A 37 15.59 -12.50 12.06
N VAL A 38 15.51 -13.80 11.73
CA VAL A 38 14.25 -14.45 11.34
C VAL A 38 13.21 -14.39 12.47
N SER A 39 13.63 -14.56 13.72
CA SER A 39 12.73 -14.55 14.89
C SER A 39 12.09 -13.17 15.16
N HIS A 40 12.71 -12.10 14.64
CA HIS A 40 12.28 -10.72 14.84
C HIS A 40 11.97 -10.01 13.53
N LEU A 41 11.76 -10.75 12.44
CA LEU A 41 11.30 -10.18 11.20
C LEU A 41 9.92 -9.55 11.41
N PRO A 42 9.70 -8.32 10.91
CA PRO A 42 8.39 -7.70 11.02
C PRO A 42 7.37 -8.44 10.14
N PRO A 43 6.07 -8.32 10.47
CA PRO A 43 4.99 -8.98 9.73
C PRO A 43 4.96 -8.64 8.24
N ASP A 44 5.44 -7.45 7.87
CA ASP A 44 5.51 -6.96 6.48
C ASP A 44 6.75 -7.46 5.70
N SER A 45 7.57 -8.32 6.29
CA SER A 45 8.73 -8.92 5.61
C SER A 45 8.30 -9.93 4.54
N ALA A 46 9.11 -10.08 3.49
CA ALA A 46 8.82 -11.04 2.42
C ALA A 46 8.74 -12.47 2.97
N THR A 47 9.66 -12.81 3.89
CA THR A 47 9.72 -14.11 4.55
C THR A 47 8.48 -14.37 5.39
N CYS A 48 8.02 -13.38 6.19
CA CYS A 48 6.81 -13.57 7.00
C CYS A 48 5.57 -13.82 6.13
N ARG A 49 5.40 -13.08 5.03
CA ARG A 49 4.28 -13.28 4.08
C ARG A 49 4.25 -14.68 3.50
N GLU A 50 5.41 -15.19 3.06
CA GLU A 50 5.48 -16.53 2.48
C GLU A 50 5.33 -17.65 3.52
N VAL A 51 5.88 -17.48 4.72
CA VAL A 51 5.91 -18.51 5.76
C VAL A 51 4.58 -18.64 6.49
N ARG A 52 3.92 -17.52 6.78
CA ARG A 52 2.61 -17.55 7.46
C ARG A 52 1.51 -18.10 6.57
N GLY A 53 1.75 -18.18 5.25
CA GLY A 53 0.77 -18.69 4.31
C GLY A 53 -0.51 -17.89 4.39
N ASP A 54 -0.35 -16.57 4.49
CA ASP A 54 -1.46 -15.67 4.70
C ASP A 54 -2.47 -15.87 3.57
N SER A 55 -3.74 -16.11 3.91
CA SER A 55 -4.81 -15.84 2.96
C SER A 55 -4.59 -14.43 2.43
N GLU A 56 -4.59 -14.22 1.11
CA GLU A 56 -4.30 -12.92 0.47
C GLU A 56 -4.97 -11.72 1.17
N ASP A 57 -6.13 -11.97 1.77
CA ASP A 57 -6.88 -11.06 2.62
C ASP A 57 -6.08 -10.51 3.82
N GLU A 58 -5.39 -11.33 4.61
CA GLU A 58 -4.68 -10.87 5.82
C GLU A 58 -3.46 -9.99 5.49
N VAL A 59 -2.71 -10.32 4.43
CA VAL A 59 -1.61 -9.47 3.93
C VAL A 59 -2.14 -8.11 3.51
N ARG A 60 -3.26 -8.12 2.78
CA ARG A 60 -3.88 -6.89 2.27
C ARG A 60 -4.25 -5.95 3.41
N TRP A 61 -4.82 -6.46 4.51
CA TRP A 61 -5.18 -5.64 5.67
C TRP A 61 -3.98 -5.06 6.43
N GLN A 62 -2.78 -5.64 6.27
CA GLN A 62 -1.54 -5.13 6.85
C GLN A 62 -0.72 -4.26 5.89
N GLU A 63 -1.24 -3.99 4.68
CA GLU A 63 -0.53 -3.16 3.72
C GLU A 63 -0.33 -1.72 4.27
N PRO A 64 0.90 -1.20 4.29
CA PRO A 64 1.19 0.13 4.85
C PRO A 64 0.45 1.28 4.17
N SER A 65 -0.03 1.08 2.93
CA SER A 65 -0.82 2.06 2.17
C SER A 65 -2.31 2.01 2.54
N LEU A 66 -2.84 0.81 2.83
CA LEU A 66 -4.27 0.59 3.05
C LEU A 66 -4.72 1.16 4.39
N VAL A 67 -3.94 0.94 5.46
CA VAL A 67 -4.31 1.40 6.81
C VAL A 67 -4.50 2.93 6.85
N PRO A 68 -3.56 3.76 6.35
CA PRO A 68 -3.78 5.21 6.27
C PRO A 68 -4.98 5.61 5.43
N MET A 69 -5.26 4.91 4.32
CA MET A 69 -6.43 5.20 3.48
C MET A 69 -7.74 4.93 4.22
N LEU A 70 -7.84 3.80 4.93
CA LEU A 70 -9.00 3.46 5.74
C LEU A 70 -9.21 4.44 6.89
N LEU A 71 -8.13 4.87 7.55
CA LEU A 71 -8.19 5.87 8.60
C LEU A 71 -8.66 7.24 8.09
N ALA A 72 -8.18 7.65 6.90
CA ALA A 72 -8.63 8.88 6.26
C ALA A 72 -10.14 8.82 5.94
N GLU A 73 -10.62 7.68 5.44
CA GLU A 73 -12.05 7.47 5.14
C GLU A 73 -12.92 7.56 6.40
N ILE A 74 -12.48 6.96 7.51
CA ILE A 74 -13.17 7.05 8.81
C ILE A 74 -13.23 8.52 9.28
N ALA A 75 -12.13 9.25 9.18
CA ALA A 75 -12.07 10.65 9.59
C ALA A 75 -12.97 11.55 8.72
N ASP A 76 -12.96 11.36 7.40
CA ASP A 76 -13.84 12.07 6.47
C ASP A 76 -15.31 11.81 6.79
N THR A 77 -15.67 10.54 7.02
CA THR A 77 -17.03 10.14 7.39
C THR A 77 -17.46 10.79 8.71
N ALA A 78 -16.59 10.79 9.72
CA ALA A 78 -16.87 11.40 11.01
C ALA A 78 -17.05 12.93 10.92
N HIS A 79 -16.22 13.61 10.14
CA HIS A 79 -16.38 15.04 9.88
C HIS A 79 -17.70 15.32 9.15
N TYR A 80 -18.02 14.52 8.14
CA TYR A 80 -19.25 14.67 7.37
C TYR A 80 -20.50 14.49 8.24
N VAL A 81 -20.57 13.43 9.06
CA VAL A 81 -21.66 13.21 10.02
C VAL A 81 -21.77 14.36 11.03
N SER A 82 -20.64 14.85 11.54
CA SER A 82 -20.63 15.99 12.47
C SER A 82 -21.20 17.25 11.82
N TRP A 83 -20.88 17.48 10.55
CA TRP A 83 -21.44 18.58 9.77
C TRP A 83 -22.93 18.39 9.49
N GLU A 84 -23.38 17.19 9.14
CA GLU A 84 -24.82 16.90 8.91
C GLU A 84 -25.65 17.18 10.17
N VAL A 85 -25.17 16.73 11.34
CA VAL A 85 -25.82 17.02 12.63
C VAL A 85 -25.85 18.52 12.89
N ALA A 86 -24.75 19.24 12.63
CA ALA A 86 -24.70 20.69 12.81
C ALA A 86 -25.66 21.43 11.86
N GLN A 87 -25.73 21.01 10.59
CA GLN A 87 -26.62 21.56 9.58
C GLN A 87 -28.09 21.36 9.97
N ALA A 88 -28.46 20.15 10.40
CA ALA A 88 -29.83 19.83 10.80
C ALA A 88 -30.31 20.65 12.02
N ASN A 89 -29.39 21.06 12.89
CA ASN A 89 -29.68 21.85 14.09
C ASN A 89 -29.40 23.34 13.92
N SER A 90 -28.99 23.79 12.73
CA SER A 90 -28.69 25.18 12.43
C SER A 90 -29.90 25.89 11.82
N ARG A 91 -30.08 27.17 12.15
CA ARG A 91 -31.04 28.05 11.47
C ARG A 91 -30.47 28.64 10.17
N HIS A 92 -29.18 28.45 9.93
CA HIS A 92 -28.44 28.95 8.78
C HIS A 92 -27.91 27.79 7.94
N ASP A 93 -27.85 28.00 6.62
CA ASP A 93 -27.21 27.05 5.73
C ASP A 93 -25.68 27.04 5.94
N LEU A 94 -25.15 25.88 6.34
CA LEU A 94 -23.75 25.61 6.59
C LEU A 94 -23.08 24.87 5.42
N ARG A 95 -23.71 24.80 4.24
CA ARG A 95 -23.13 24.15 3.04
C ARG A 95 -21.73 24.68 2.67
N SER A 96 -21.45 25.96 2.91
CA SER A 96 -20.12 26.54 2.72
C SER A 96 -19.05 26.00 3.67
N ARG A 97 -19.46 25.35 4.77
CA ARG A 97 -18.61 24.72 5.79
C ARG A 97 -18.58 23.20 5.66
N LEU A 98 -19.10 22.66 4.56
CA LEU A 98 -19.03 21.23 4.28
C LEU A 98 -17.57 20.76 4.35
N PRO A 99 -17.23 19.77 5.19
CA PRO A 99 -15.89 19.24 5.29
C PRO A 99 -15.41 18.72 3.94
N ARG A 100 -14.13 18.96 3.66
CA ARG A 100 -13.45 18.44 2.49
C ARG A 100 -12.75 17.13 2.86
N PRO A 101 -12.68 16.15 1.94
CA PRO A 101 -11.91 14.94 2.16
C PRO A 101 -10.44 15.25 2.47
N ILE A 102 -9.84 14.46 3.35
CA ILE A 102 -8.40 14.51 3.61
C ILE A 102 -7.65 14.13 2.32
N GLU A 103 -6.68 14.96 1.93
CA GLU A 103 -5.84 14.72 0.76
C GLU A 103 -5.13 13.37 0.87
N ARG A 104 -5.31 12.51 -0.14
CA ARG A 104 -4.70 11.18 -0.22
C ARG A 104 -4.46 10.79 -1.67
N PRO A 105 -3.59 9.81 -1.96
CA PRO A 105 -3.37 9.35 -3.34
C PRO A 105 -4.69 9.06 -4.05
N GLY A 106 -4.94 9.73 -5.19
CA GLY A 106 -6.17 9.59 -5.95
C GLY A 106 -7.36 10.45 -5.49
N VAL A 107 -7.25 11.19 -4.38
CA VAL A 107 -8.31 12.08 -3.86
C VAL A 107 -7.74 13.44 -3.48
N ALA A 108 -8.14 14.49 -4.20
CA ALA A 108 -7.75 15.87 -3.91
C ALA A 108 -8.69 16.52 -2.88
N ALA A 109 -8.20 17.53 -2.14
CA ALA A 109 -8.98 18.25 -1.13
C ALA A 109 -10.21 18.95 -1.70
N ASN A 110 -10.25 19.24 -2.99
CA ASN A 110 -11.42 19.84 -3.63
C ASN A 110 -12.53 18.82 -3.92
N GLY A 111 -12.34 17.54 -3.60
CA GLY A 111 -13.28 16.45 -3.88
C GLY A 111 -13.11 15.83 -5.26
N ASP A 112 -12.15 16.29 -6.07
CA ASP A 112 -11.85 15.65 -7.34
C ASP A 112 -11.10 14.33 -7.07
N SER A 113 -11.75 13.21 -7.38
CA SER A 113 -11.09 11.91 -7.42
C SER A 113 -10.46 11.70 -8.79
N ARG A 114 -9.18 11.31 -8.79
CA ARG A 114 -8.49 10.98 -10.03
C ARG A 114 -8.93 9.59 -10.47
N THR A 115 -9.81 9.52 -11.45
CA THR A 115 -10.26 8.25 -12.02
C THR A 115 -9.24 7.78 -13.05
N TYR A 116 -8.68 6.59 -12.84
CA TYR A 116 -7.80 5.94 -13.80
C TYR A 116 -8.59 4.91 -14.62
N GLY A 117 -8.40 4.87 -15.94
CA GLY A 117 -9.05 3.88 -16.82
C GLY A 117 -10.53 4.13 -17.14
N SER A 118 -11.00 5.38 -17.07
CA SER A 118 -12.38 5.70 -17.49
C SER A 118 -12.48 5.78 -19.02
N GLY A 119 -13.08 4.76 -19.63
CA GLY A 119 -13.41 4.68 -21.05
C GLY A 119 -12.69 3.56 -21.78
N ALA A 120 -13.32 3.00 -22.83
CA ALA A 120 -12.63 2.13 -23.76
C ALA A 120 -11.54 2.94 -24.47
N ILE A 121 -10.34 2.37 -24.61
CA ILE A 121 -9.29 2.96 -25.43
C ILE A 121 -9.84 3.04 -26.86
N PRO A 122 -9.85 4.23 -27.50
CA PRO A 122 -10.23 4.34 -28.90
C PRO A 122 -9.42 3.36 -29.74
N VAL A 123 -10.04 2.72 -30.74
CA VAL A 123 -9.34 1.73 -31.60
C VAL A 123 -8.08 2.34 -32.25
N SER A 124 -8.08 3.64 -32.51
CA SER A 124 -6.92 4.37 -33.02
C SER A 124 -5.71 4.37 -32.09
N ASP A 125 -5.95 4.27 -30.79
CA ASP A 125 -4.93 4.43 -29.75
C ASP A 125 -4.55 3.04 -29.16
N PHE A 126 -5.22 1.98 -29.64
CA PHE A 126 -5.00 0.61 -29.17
C PHE A 126 -3.59 0.13 -29.50
N ASP A 127 -3.10 0.36 -30.72
CA ASP A 127 -1.77 -0.08 -31.13
C ASP A 127 -0.68 0.65 -30.33
N ASP A 128 -0.85 1.93 -30.06
CA ASP A 128 0.11 2.70 -29.24
C ASP A 128 0.10 2.21 -27.80
N TRP A 129 -1.07 1.95 -27.21
CA TRP A 129 -1.17 1.37 -25.87
C TRP A 129 -0.58 -0.05 -25.80
N TRP A 130 -0.88 -0.90 -26.78
CA TRP A 130 -0.43 -2.30 -26.84
C TRP A 130 1.08 -2.42 -27.01
N ASN A 131 1.68 -1.50 -27.76
CA ASN A 131 3.13 -1.47 -28.01
C ASN A 131 3.91 -0.66 -26.96
N GLY A 132 3.27 -0.24 -25.85
CA GLY A 132 3.94 0.38 -24.70
C GLY A 132 4.12 1.91 -24.79
N GLY A 133 3.42 2.57 -25.71
CA GLY A 133 3.53 4.00 -25.99
C GLY A 133 4.76 4.31 -26.84
N THR A 134 4.61 5.18 -27.84
CA THR A 134 5.76 5.67 -28.61
C THR A 134 6.72 6.44 -27.68
N ASP A 135 7.93 5.92 -27.50
CA ASP A 135 9.09 6.71 -27.07
C ASP A 135 9.26 7.89 -28.04
N GLY A 136 8.72 9.05 -27.67
CA GLY A 136 8.51 10.13 -28.61
C GLY A 136 8.20 11.49 -27.98
N GLN A 137 9.20 12.03 -27.28
CA GLN A 137 9.41 13.46 -26.94
C GLN A 137 8.89 14.02 -25.60
N ARG A 138 9.89 14.29 -24.73
CA ARG A 138 10.05 15.40 -23.75
C ARG A 138 9.11 15.52 -22.56
#